data_AF-A0A0A2XGP7-F1
#
_entry.id   AF-A0A0A2XGP7-F1
#
_cell.length_a   1.000
_cell.length_b   1.000
_cell.length_c   1.000
_cell.angle_alpha   90.00
_cell.angle_beta   90.00
_cell.angle_gamma   90.00
#
_symmetry.space_group_name_H-M   'P 1'
#
loop_
_entity.id
_entity.type
_entity.pdbx_description
1 polymer ?
#
loop_
_entity_poly.entity_id
_entity_poly.type
_entity_poly.pdbx_seq_one_letter_code
_entity_poly.pdbx_strand_id
1 'polypeptide(L)'
;MNAIIEQIKPLIENGQITQRELAQQAGISTASLSTYLKGSYAGNVSNITQALQNWLDTQAKKTTVFVEAPHFIEIPTAKKVFAALDMAKILPTMVTVYGASGVGKTKACQEYKKLNKNVWLITASPARATISAILYELALELGINDAPRRKDRLSRMITKKLTGTQGLVIIDESD
;
A
#
# COMPACT_ATOMS: atom_id res chain seq x y z
N MET A 1 -35.02 6.69 26.29
CA MET A 1 -33.96 5.70 25.96
C MET A 1 -32.67 6.49 25.74
N ASN A 2 -31.50 5.99 26.15
CA ASN A 2 -30.25 6.77 26.07
C ASN A 2 -29.81 6.94 24.60
N ALA A 3 -29.63 8.19 24.12
CA ALA A 3 -29.31 8.51 22.72
C ALA A 3 -28.06 7.79 22.16
N ILE A 4 -27.09 7.45 23.03
CA ILE A 4 -25.88 6.71 22.64
C ILE A 4 -26.19 5.23 22.35
N ILE A 5 -27.13 4.62 23.08
CA ILE A 5 -27.51 3.22 22.87
C ILE A 5 -28.14 3.06 21.49
N GLU A 6 -28.94 4.04 21.05
CA GLU A 6 -29.57 4.05 19.73
C GLU A 6 -28.55 4.15 18.59
N GLN A 7 -27.39 4.78 18.81
CA GLN A 7 -26.31 4.83 17.82
C GLN A 7 -25.45 3.57 17.80
N ILE A 8 -25.23 2.94 18.95
CA ILE A 8 -24.30 1.80 19.08
C ILE A 8 -24.96 0.45 18.77
N LYS A 9 -26.23 0.25 19.14
CA LYS A 9 -26.92 -1.01 18.88
C LYS A 9 -26.90 -1.42 17.40
N PRO A 10 -27.22 -0.54 16.44
CA PRO A 10 -27.16 -0.88 15.02
C PRO A 10 -25.76 -1.32 14.56
N LEU A 11 -24.69 -0.70 15.08
CA LEU A 11 -23.31 -1.05 14.70
C LEU A 11 -22.95 -2.49 15.14
N ILE A 12 -23.46 -2.91 16.29
CA ILE A 12 -23.27 -4.27 16.81
C ILE A 12 -24.16 -5.26 16.04
N GLU A 13 -25.43 -4.94 15.85
CA GLU A 13 -26.42 -5.80 15.20
C GLU A 13 -26.10 -6.05 13.72
N ASN A 14 -25.57 -5.03 13.02
CA ASN A 14 -25.11 -5.13 11.63
C ASN A 14 -23.72 -5.78 11.49
N GLY A 15 -23.10 -6.22 12.60
CA GLY A 15 -21.80 -6.89 12.58
C GLY A 15 -20.62 -5.98 12.24
N GLN A 16 -20.78 -4.65 12.30
CA GLN A 16 -19.69 -3.71 12.02
C GLN A 16 -18.63 -3.70 13.13
N ILE A 17 -19.01 -4.05 14.36
CA ILE A 17 -18.10 -4.22 15.48
C ILE A 17 -18.68 -5.18 16.51
N THR A 18 -17.85 -6.05 17.09
CA THR A 18 -18.31 -6.90 18.20
C THR A 18 -18.38 -6.11 19.51
N GLN A 19 -19.25 -6.51 20.45
CA GLN A 19 -19.29 -5.90 21.79
C GLN A 19 -17.93 -5.97 22.51
N ARG A 20 -17.15 -7.04 22.26
CA ARG A 20 -15.82 -7.20 22.84
C ARG A 20 -14.85 -6.14 22.31
N GLU A 21 -14.80 -5.97 20.99
CA GLU A 21 -13.94 -4.97 20.36
C GLU A 21 -14.36 -3.55 20.74
N LEU A 22 -15.66 -3.27 20.79
CA LEU A 22 -16.17 -1.97 21.21
C LEU A 22 -15.75 -1.65 22.65
N ALA A 23 -15.93 -2.59 23.58
CA ALA A 23 -15.52 -2.39 24.98
C ALA A 23 -14.02 -2.10 25.09
N GLN A 24 -13.20 -2.86 24.37
CA GLN A 24 -11.75 -2.64 24.33
C GLN A 24 -11.38 -1.26 23.77
N GLN A 25 -11.98 -0.87 22.63
CA GLN A 25 -11.68 0.41 21.98
C GLN A 25 -12.19 1.61 22.77
N ALA A 26 -13.32 1.47 23.47
CA ALA A 26 -13.87 2.52 24.34
C ALA A 26 -13.24 2.53 25.74
N GLY A 27 -12.33 1.61 26.07
CA GLY A 27 -11.65 1.56 27.37
C GLY A 27 -12.58 1.18 28.54
N ILE A 28 -13.62 0.39 28.29
CA ILE A 28 -14.58 -0.09 29.29
C ILE A 28 -14.61 -1.62 29.35
N SER A 29 -15.09 -2.18 30.46
CA SER A 29 -15.24 -3.65 30.56
C SER A 29 -16.40 -4.15 29.71
N THR A 30 -16.27 -5.37 29.16
CA THR A 30 -17.34 -6.03 28.38
C THR A 30 -18.60 -6.25 29.21
N ALA A 31 -18.47 -6.57 30.49
CA ALA A 31 -19.59 -6.73 31.42
C ALA A 31 -20.34 -5.40 31.67
N SER A 32 -19.61 -4.30 31.84
CA SER A 32 -20.18 -2.96 32.01
C SER A 32 -20.92 -2.51 30.75
N LEU A 33 -20.35 -2.75 29.56
CA LEU A 33 -21.01 -2.46 28.29
C LEU A 33 -22.29 -3.29 28.12
N SER A 34 -22.25 -4.60 28.41
CA SER A 34 -23.42 -5.48 28.25
C SER A 34 -24.59 -5.08 29.16
N THR A 35 -24.32 -4.77 30.42
CA THR A 35 -25.33 -4.32 31.39
C THR A 35 -25.85 -2.92 31.05
N TYR A 36 -24.99 -2.03 30.52
CA TYR A 36 -25.39 -0.70 30.05
C TYR A 36 -26.35 -0.79 28.86
N LEU A 37 -26.04 -1.62 27.86
CA LEU A 37 -26.90 -1.83 26.68
C LEU A 37 -28.25 -2.47 27.02
N LYS A 38 -28.32 -3.23 28.12
CA LYS A 38 -29.56 -3.81 28.68
C LYS A 38 -30.33 -2.84 29.59
N GLY A 39 -29.77 -1.67 29.90
CA GLY A 39 -30.37 -0.69 30.80
C GLY A 39 -30.32 -1.06 32.29
N SER A 40 -29.51 -2.05 32.67
CA SER A 40 -29.41 -2.57 34.04
C SER A 40 -28.10 -2.22 34.74
N TYR A 41 -27.25 -1.38 34.14
CA TYR A 41 -26.00 -0.96 34.75
C TYR A 41 -26.22 0.02 35.91
N ALA A 42 -25.87 -0.41 37.12
CA ALA A 42 -26.04 0.37 38.36
C ALA A 42 -24.82 1.24 38.72
N GLY A 43 -23.75 1.21 37.92
CA GLY A 43 -22.55 2.01 38.16
C GLY A 43 -22.64 3.43 37.59
N ASN A 44 -21.49 4.05 37.33
CA ASN A 44 -21.44 5.40 36.76
C ASN A 44 -21.81 5.39 35.26
N VAL A 45 -23.09 5.59 34.99
CA VAL A 45 -23.68 5.69 33.65
C VAL A 45 -23.06 6.82 32.83
N SER A 46 -22.69 7.94 33.46
CA SER A 46 -22.07 9.08 32.77
C SER A 46 -20.70 8.73 32.20
N ASN A 47 -19.89 7.97 32.93
CA ASN A 47 -18.56 7.55 32.48
C ASN A 47 -18.64 6.64 31.26
N ILE A 48 -19.56 5.67 31.25
CA ILE A 48 -19.76 4.79 30.08
C ILE A 48 -20.25 5.60 28.88
N THR A 49 -21.22 6.50 29.11
CA THR A 49 -21.79 7.35 28.07
C THR A 49 -20.69 8.22 27.43
N GLN A 50 -19.83 8.85 28.24
CA GLN A 50 -18.71 9.65 27.72
C GLN A 50 -17.68 8.82 26.95
N ALA A 51 -17.32 7.63 27.45
CA ALA A 51 -16.38 6.74 26.79
C ALA A 51 -16.88 6.30 25.41
N LEU A 52 -18.18 5.97 25.32
CA LEU A 52 -18.84 5.59 24.09
C LEU A 52 -18.98 6.78 23.11
N GLN A 53 -19.26 7.99 23.62
CA GLN A 53 -19.29 9.20 22.79
C GLN A 53 -17.91 9.50 22.19
N ASN A 54 -16.85 9.46 22.99
CA ASN A 54 -15.49 9.68 22.51
C ASN A 54 -15.09 8.65 21.43
N TRP A 55 -15.53 7.40 21.59
CA TRP A 55 -15.33 6.37 20.59
C TRP A 55 -16.06 6.71 19.28
N LEU A 56 -17.34 7.08 19.34
CA LEU A 56 -18.13 7.50 18.16
C LEU A 56 -17.49 8.69 17.44
N ASP A 57 -17.07 9.71 18.18
CA ASP A 57 -16.39 10.90 17.63
C ASP A 57 -15.08 10.52 16.93
N THR A 58 -14.35 9.53 17.47
CA THR A 58 -13.13 9.01 16.86
C THR A 58 -13.41 8.26 15.55
N GLN A 59 -14.49 7.48 15.48
CA GLN A 59 -14.89 6.80 14.24
C GLN A 59 -15.36 7.80 13.17
N ALA A 60 -16.10 8.83 13.57
CA ALA A 60 -16.53 9.90 12.67
C ALA A 60 -15.34 10.66 12.08
N LYS A 61 -14.30 10.95 12.89
CA LYS A 61 -13.04 11.55 12.43
C LYS A 61 -12.26 10.64 11.49
N LYS A 62 -12.19 9.33 11.77
CA LYS A 62 -11.56 8.37 10.83
C LYS A 62 -12.25 8.38 9.47
N THR A 63 -13.58 8.40 9.46
CA THR A 63 -14.38 8.37 8.23
C THR A 63 -14.24 9.68 7.43
N THR A 64 -14.11 10.84 8.09
CA THR A 64 -13.95 12.14 7.41
C THR A 64 -12.53 12.42 6.92
N VAL A 65 -11.50 11.90 7.60
CA VAL A 65 -10.09 12.12 7.23
C VAL A 65 -9.54 11.03 6.29
N PHE A 66 -10.09 9.81 6.33
CA PHE A 66 -9.59 8.65 5.60
C PHE A 66 -10.69 7.91 4.84
N VAL A 67 -11.42 8.60 3.96
CA VAL A 67 -12.49 7.99 3.13
C VAL A 67 -11.95 6.88 2.22
N GLU A 68 -10.71 7.03 1.72
CA GLU A 68 -9.86 5.96 1.19
C GLU A 68 -8.42 6.45 1.40
N ALA A 69 -7.55 5.65 2.01
CA ALA A 69 -6.14 6.01 2.02
C ALA A 69 -5.67 6.09 0.56
N PRO A 70 -5.07 7.20 0.10
CA PRO A 70 -4.62 7.30 -1.28
C PRO A 70 -3.64 6.15 -1.56
N HIS A 71 -3.84 5.46 -2.69
CA HIS A 71 -3.02 4.30 -3.09
C HIS A 71 -1.52 4.64 -3.17
N PHE A 72 -1.24 5.92 -3.42
CA PHE A 72 0.09 6.51 -3.41
C PHE A 72 0.02 7.95 -2.91
N ILE A 73 0.93 8.32 -2.01
CA ILE A 73 1.12 9.71 -1.58
C ILE A 73 2.32 10.28 -2.34
N GLU A 74 2.07 11.30 -3.15
CA GLU A 74 3.14 11.97 -3.87
C GLU A 74 3.96 12.84 -2.91
N ILE A 75 5.15 12.37 -2.60
CA ILE A 75 6.14 13.08 -1.77
C ILE A 75 7.22 13.72 -2.64
N PRO A 76 8.02 14.68 -2.12
CA PRO A 76 9.09 15.32 -2.90
C PRO A 76 10.08 14.33 -3.54
N THR A 77 10.38 13.21 -2.86
CA THR A 77 11.20 12.14 -3.44
C THR A 77 10.55 11.54 -4.68
N ALA A 78 9.25 11.25 -4.64
CA ALA A 78 8.53 10.68 -5.77
C ALA A 78 8.61 11.58 -7.00
N LYS A 79 8.43 12.89 -6.84
CA LYS A 79 8.57 13.88 -7.92
C LYS A 79 9.94 13.83 -8.59
N LYS A 80 11.01 13.74 -7.79
CA LYS A 80 12.38 13.64 -8.31
C LYS A 80 12.62 12.33 -9.05
N VAL A 81 12.11 11.22 -8.52
CA VAL A 81 12.18 9.91 -9.18
C VAL A 81 11.45 9.96 -10.53
N PHE A 82 10.23 10.48 -10.56
CA PHE A 82 9.43 10.57 -11.79
C PHE A 82 10.14 11.41 -12.85
N ALA A 83 10.62 12.60 -12.49
CA ALA A 83 11.36 13.46 -13.42
C ALA A 83 12.61 12.77 -13.99
N ALA A 84 13.33 12.00 -13.18
CA ALA A 84 14.49 11.25 -13.62
C ALA A 84 14.11 10.11 -14.60
N LEU A 85 13.00 9.40 -14.33
CA LEU A 85 12.49 8.34 -15.20
C LEU A 85 11.89 8.89 -16.50
N ASP A 86 11.24 10.05 -16.46
CA ASP A 86 10.76 10.77 -17.65
C ASP A 86 11.94 11.18 -18.53
N MET A 87 13.00 11.74 -17.94
CA MET A 87 14.23 12.09 -18.66
C MET A 87 14.84 10.86 -19.35
N ALA A 88 14.95 9.74 -18.64
CA ALA A 88 15.48 8.49 -19.19
C ALA A 88 14.66 8.00 -20.39
N LYS A 89 13.33 8.11 -20.31
CA LYS A 89 12.40 7.69 -21.36
C LYS A 89 12.39 8.61 -22.58
N ILE A 90 12.46 9.93 -22.36
CA ILE A 90 12.40 10.95 -23.43
C ILE A 90 13.72 11.04 -24.20
N LEU A 91 14.86 10.89 -23.52
CA LEU A 91 16.20 11.03 -24.10
C LEU A 91 16.91 9.70 -24.38
N PRO A 92 16.16 8.58 -24.50
CA PRO A 92 16.62 7.19 -24.38
C PRO A 92 17.99 7.00 -23.71
N THR A 93 18.12 7.45 -22.45
CA THR A 93 19.38 7.41 -21.71
C THR A 93 19.25 6.64 -20.40
N MET A 94 20.38 6.29 -19.79
CA MET A 94 20.42 5.71 -18.46
C MET A 94 20.51 6.80 -17.40
N VAL A 95 19.77 6.62 -16.31
CA VAL A 95 19.79 7.51 -15.15
C VAL A 95 19.88 6.68 -13.88
N THR A 96 20.64 7.19 -12.91
CA THR A 96 20.76 6.56 -11.58
C THR A 96 19.95 7.36 -10.57
N VAL A 97 19.05 6.68 -9.87
CA VAL A 97 18.28 7.25 -8.76
C VAL A 97 18.85 6.72 -7.45
N TYR A 98 19.33 7.60 -6.58
CA TYR A 98 19.91 7.25 -5.29
C TYR A 98 19.34 8.12 -4.16
N GLY A 99 19.53 7.68 -2.92
CA GLY A 99 19.06 8.35 -1.72
C GLY A 99 18.99 7.39 -0.54
N ALA A 100 18.78 7.91 0.67
CA ALA A 100 18.72 7.10 1.88
C ALA A 100 17.68 5.96 1.79
N SER A 101 17.87 4.90 2.57
CA SER A 101 16.85 3.83 2.68
C SER A 101 15.56 4.39 3.27
N GLY A 102 14.41 3.83 2.89
CA GLY A 102 13.10 4.26 3.39
C GLY A 102 12.52 5.56 2.82
N VAL A 103 13.24 6.31 1.98
CA VAL A 103 12.74 7.59 1.41
C VAL A 103 11.68 7.43 0.31
N GLY A 104 11.28 6.19 -0.01
CA GLY A 104 10.18 5.90 -0.94
C GLY A 104 10.58 5.68 -2.41
N LYS A 105 11.87 5.45 -2.72
CA LYS A 105 12.36 5.23 -4.11
C LYS A 105 11.64 4.07 -4.81
N THR A 106 11.68 2.88 -4.21
CA THR A 106 11.02 1.67 -4.72
C THR A 106 9.53 1.89 -4.97
N LYS A 107 8.84 2.51 -4.01
CA LYS A 107 7.40 2.78 -4.14
C LYS A 107 7.09 3.77 -5.26
N ALA A 108 7.94 4.78 -5.46
CA ALA A 108 7.84 5.69 -6.59
C ALA A 108 8.06 4.97 -7.93
N CYS A 109 9.08 4.12 -8.07
CA CYS A 109 9.30 3.33 -9.28
C CYS A 109 8.09 2.42 -9.61
N GLN A 110 7.53 1.76 -8.60
CA GLN A 110 6.33 0.94 -8.73
C GLN A 110 5.12 1.75 -9.20
N GLU A 111 4.92 2.95 -8.65
CA GLU A 111 3.81 3.81 -9.05
C GLU A 111 4.00 4.35 -10.47
N TYR A 112 5.21 4.80 -10.80
CA TYR A 112 5.55 5.27 -12.15
C TYR A 112 5.27 4.18 -13.20
N LYS A 113 5.61 2.92 -12.92
CA LYS A 113 5.27 1.77 -13.78
C LYS A 113 3.77 1.62 -14.00
N LYS A 114 2.92 1.80 -12.97
CA LYS A 114 1.46 1.68 -13.11
C LYS A 114 0.88 2.77 -14.00
N LEU A 115 1.42 3.98 -13.89
CA LEU A 115 0.95 5.16 -14.62
C LEU A 115 1.40 5.18 -16.08
N ASN A 116 2.43 4.41 -16.45
CA ASN A 116 3.07 4.49 -17.75
C ASN A 116 3.13 3.15 -18.48
N LYS A 117 2.80 3.17 -19.78
CA LYS A 117 2.99 2.00 -20.67
C LYS A 117 4.46 1.79 -21.00
N ASN A 118 4.82 0.54 -21.34
CA ASN A 118 6.18 0.14 -21.71
C ASN A 118 7.21 0.52 -20.64
N VAL A 119 6.86 0.28 -19.37
CA VAL A 119 7.77 0.40 -18.24
C VAL A 119 7.85 -0.96 -17.57
N TRP A 120 9.07 -1.46 -17.42
CA TRP A 120 9.35 -2.76 -16.81
C TRP A 120 10.21 -2.54 -15.59
N LEU A 121 9.87 -3.19 -14.49
CA LEU A 121 10.59 -3.06 -13.22
C LEU A 121 11.09 -4.42 -12.78
N ILE A 122 12.40 -4.54 -12.62
CA ILE A 122 13.03 -5.70 -12.01
C ILE A 122 13.75 -5.30 -10.73
N THR A 123 13.85 -6.24 -9.79
CA THR A 123 14.54 -6.04 -8.51
C THR A 123 15.77 -6.93 -8.45
N ALA A 124 16.94 -6.30 -8.48
CA ALA A 124 18.21 -6.95 -8.20
C ALA A 124 18.37 -7.16 -6.68
N SER A 125 18.92 -8.29 -6.29
CA SER A 125 19.32 -8.58 -4.91
C SER A 125 20.59 -9.45 -4.94
N PRO A 126 21.30 -9.65 -3.81
CA PRO A 126 22.48 -10.52 -3.78
C PRO A 126 22.23 -11.93 -4.35
N ALA A 127 21.04 -12.49 -4.12
CA ALA A 127 20.60 -13.78 -4.67
C ALA A 127 20.35 -13.75 -6.19
N ARG A 128 20.17 -12.56 -6.78
CA ARG A 128 19.81 -12.32 -8.19
C ARG A 128 20.77 -11.36 -8.89
N ALA A 129 22.04 -11.38 -8.51
CA ALA A 129 23.05 -10.44 -9.02
C ALA A 129 23.79 -10.91 -10.29
N THR A 130 23.56 -12.15 -10.77
CA THR A 130 24.23 -12.63 -11.98
C THR A 130 23.57 -12.10 -13.25
N ILE A 131 24.35 -11.91 -14.32
CA ILE A 131 23.83 -11.50 -15.64
C ILE A 131 22.66 -12.40 -16.09
N SER A 132 22.78 -13.72 -15.91
CA SER A 132 21.71 -14.64 -16.28
C SER A 132 20.44 -14.43 -15.47
N ALA A 133 20.57 -14.19 -14.17
CA ALA A 133 19.43 -13.95 -13.29
C ALA A 133 18.71 -12.65 -13.65
N ILE A 134 19.46 -11.56 -13.85
CA ILE A 134 18.90 -10.27 -14.26
C ILE A 134 18.19 -10.35 -15.62
N LEU A 135 18.82 -10.99 -16.62
CA LEU A 135 18.18 -11.19 -17.92
C LEU A 135 16.92 -12.05 -17.81
N TYR A 136 16.92 -13.07 -16.94
CA TYR A 136 15.77 -13.94 -16.76
C TYR A 136 14.60 -13.21 -16.08
N GLU A 137 14.86 -12.44 -15.02
CA GLU A 137 13.87 -11.58 -14.37
C GLU A 137 13.26 -10.59 -15.36
N LEU A 138 14.08 -9.96 -16.20
CA LEU A 138 13.59 -9.05 -17.23
C LEU A 138 12.73 -9.77 -18.29
N ALA A 139 13.09 -11.00 -18.66
CA ALA A 139 12.30 -11.78 -19.60
C ALA A 139 10.91 -12.12 -19.02
N LEU A 140 10.83 -12.52 -17.75
CA LEU A 140 9.56 -12.78 -17.07
C LEU A 140 8.70 -11.51 -16.99
N GLU A 141 9.30 -10.39 -16.62
CA GLU A 141 8.64 -9.08 -16.54
C GLU A 141 8.16 -8.58 -17.92
N LEU A 142 8.83 -8.98 -19.00
CA LEU A 142 8.38 -8.76 -20.39
C LEU A 142 7.27 -9.73 -20.86
N GLY A 143 6.85 -10.66 -20.01
CA GLY A 143 5.84 -11.70 -20.31
C GLY A 143 6.38 -12.89 -21.10
N ILE A 144 7.70 -13.14 -21.07
CA ILE A 144 8.34 -14.27 -21.75
C ILE A 144 8.44 -15.43 -20.77
N ASN A 145 7.37 -16.24 -20.69
CA ASN A 145 7.27 -17.32 -19.70
C ASN A 145 8.19 -18.52 -19.98
N ASP A 146 8.45 -18.84 -21.27
CA ASP A 146 9.39 -19.89 -21.68
C ASP A 146 10.76 -19.32 -22.09
N ALA A 147 11.34 -18.51 -21.20
CA ALA A 147 12.62 -17.86 -21.44
C ALA A 147 13.76 -18.91 -21.56
N PRO A 148 14.58 -18.86 -22.63
CA PRO A 148 15.66 -19.81 -22.82
C PRO A 148 16.77 -19.63 -21.79
N ARG A 149 17.37 -20.74 -21.33
CA ARG A 149 18.48 -20.72 -20.36
C ARG A 149 19.81 -20.19 -20.92
N ARG A 150 20.00 -20.20 -22.25
CA ARG A 150 21.23 -19.70 -22.88
C ARG A 150 21.20 -18.17 -22.97
N LYS A 151 22.25 -17.53 -22.45
CA LYS A 151 22.33 -16.06 -22.29
C LYS A 151 22.23 -15.30 -23.60
N ASP A 152 22.87 -15.81 -24.66
CA ASP A 152 22.86 -15.21 -26.00
C ASP A 152 21.46 -15.16 -26.60
N ARG A 153 20.72 -16.27 -26.52
CA ARG A 153 19.34 -16.36 -27.02
C ARG A 153 18.41 -15.50 -26.18
N LEU A 154 18.57 -15.53 -24.86
CA LEU A 154 17.78 -14.74 -23.91
C LEU A 154 17.95 -13.24 -24.17
N SER A 155 19.19 -12.77 -24.27
CA SER A 155 19.51 -11.37 -24.57
C SER A 155 18.91 -10.92 -25.89
N ARG A 156 19.09 -11.69 -26.98
CA ARG A 156 18.49 -11.34 -28.30
C ARG A 156 16.97 -11.25 -28.25
N MET A 157 16.32 -12.14 -27.49
CA MET A 157 14.87 -12.17 -27.35
C MET A 157 14.34 -10.95 -26.60
N ILE A 158 15.00 -10.58 -25.49
CA ILE A 158 14.71 -9.36 -24.72
C ILE A 158 14.90 -8.13 -25.60
N THR A 159 16.04 -8.01 -26.29
CA THR A 159 16.32 -6.88 -27.18
C THR A 159 15.25 -6.76 -28.27
N LYS A 160 14.82 -7.87 -28.89
CA LYS A 160 13.76 -7.87 -29.90
C LYS A 160 12.43 -7.36 -29.34
N LYS A 161 12.11 -7.69 -28.08
CA LYS A 161 10.88 -7.24 -27.41
C LYS A 161 10.92 -5.76 -27.04
N LEU A 162 12.09 -5.24 -26.67
CA LEU A 162 12.28 -3.84 -26.28
C LEU A 162 12.44 -2.88 -27.48
N THR A 163 13.03 -3.35 -28.58
CA THR A 163 13.33 -2.51 -29.75
C THR A 163 12.05 -1.89 -30.31
N GLY A 164 12.06 -0.57 -30.53
CA GLY A 164 10.92 0.17 -31.07
C GLY A 164 9.80 0.47 -30.08
N THR A 165 9.90 0.04 -28.82
CA THR A 165 8.85 0.28 -27.81
C THR A 165 8.90 1.65 -27.15
N GLN A 166 10.01 2.39 -27.31
CA GLN A 166 10.33 3.59 -26.50
C GLN A 166 10.13 3.34 -25.00
N GLY A 167 10.43 2.12 -24.57
CA GLY A 167 10.17 1.68 -23.21
C GLY A 167 11.33 1.90 -22.26
N LEU A 168 11.03 1.87 -20.97
CA LEU A 168 11.96 2.09 -19.87
C LEU A 168 12.10 0.80 -19.06
N VAL A 169 13.34 0.36 -18.85
CA VAL A 169 13.65 -0.71 -17.90
C VAL A 169 14.22 -0.08 -16.64
N ILE A 170 13.51 -0.28 -15.52
CA ILE A 170 13.93 0.13 -14.20
C ILE A 170 14.56 -1.07 -13.50
N ILE A 171 15.78 -0.89 -13.00
CA ILE A 171 16.47 -1.87 -12.16
C ILE A 171 16.53 -1.28 -10.76
N ASP A 172 15.73 -1.80 -9.85
CA ASP A 172 15.73 -1.42 -8.44
C ASP A 172 16.58 -2.41 -7.63
N GLU A 173 17.16 -1.93 -6.54
CA GLU A 173 17.93 -2.76 -5.62
C GLU A 173 17.08 -3.10 -4.39
N SER A 174 17.14 -4.36 -3.96
CA SER A 174 16.69 -4.81 -2.66
C SER A 174 17.86 -5.43 -1.92
N ASP A 175 18.03 -5.02 -0.66
CA ASP A 175 18.85 -5.75 0.31
C ASP A 175 18.31 -7.18 0.51
#